data_AF-A0A0B8WV85-F1
#
_entry.id   AF-A0A0B8WV85-F1
#
_cell.length_a   1.000
_cell.length_b   1.000
_cell.length_c   1.000
_cell.angle_alpha   90.00
_cell.angle_beta   90.00
_cell.angle_gamma   90.00
#
_symmetry.space_group_name_H-M   'P 1'
#
loop_
_entity.id
_entity.type
_entity.pdbx_description
1 polymer ?
#
loop_
_entity_poly.entity_id
_entity_poly.type
_entity_poly.pdbx_seq_one_letter_code
_entity_poly.pdbx_strand_id
1 'polypeptide(L)'
;MQLTMKRAALVAALSFLALPAFAQTKNGKSETYKDIIEKAYNLSLQRDRQQALNILATAIQREARPQAISELKKTTAEVANVFFSDKAQQLFETGVSLRKTDLNQALDKVNEAARIEPDNFSIVNEQARLLIAKGDCKSAQENVQKQLKTVTFDEELKLSLAQALVCQGRWLEYQKIVDSVFIKKSPLQKFWQVLEVEKTLSQKSLTKAQEALAGLKKSDEKYPELFYWTWKYEQMAKKANLDDAQKYVMTCKNISANQYRQYMIDPMLCRRQVEVEGELKGMNGTPE
;
A
#
# COMPACT_ATOMS: atom_id res chain seq x y z
N MET A 1 -50.78 -8.66 37.86
CA MET A 1 -50.62 -10.09 38.19
C MET A 1 -49.26 -10.25 38.84
N GLN A 2 -49.27 -10.46 40.15
CA GLN A 2 -48.10 -10.57 41.04
C GLN A 2 -47.43 -11.95 40.91
N LEU A 3 -46.11 -12.02 41.11
CA LEU A 3 -45.38 -13.12 41.78
C LEU A 3 -43.89 -12.72 41.88
N THR A 4 -43.44 -12.05 42.94
CA THR A 4 -42.87 -12.58 44.21
C THR A 4 -41.77 -13.65 44.08
N MET A 5 -40.56 -13.20 44.46
CA MET A 5 -39.52 -13.84 45.30
C MET A 5 -39.12 -15.31 45.08
N LYS A 6 -37.80 -15.56 45.06
CA LYS A 6 -37.14 -16.35 46.11
C LYS A 6 -35.63 -16.10 46.18
N ARG A 7 -35.18 -15.79 47.40
CA ARG A 7 -33.79 -15.85 47.87
C ARG A 7 -33.38 -17.31 48.10
N ALA A 8 -32.12 -17.62 47.85
CA ALA A 8 -31.32 -18.66 48.52
C ALA A 8 -29.86 -18.50 48.05
N ALA A 9 -28.81 -18.90 48.73
CA ALA A 9 -28.48 -19.11 50.13
C ALA A 9 -26.94 -19.26 50.12
N LEU A 10 -26.26 -18.72 51.14
CA LEU A 10 -24.84 -18.93 51.39
C LEU A 10 -24.53 -20.43 51.54
N VAL A 11 -23.49 -20.92 50.86
CA VAL A 11 -22.64 -22.00 51.39
C VAL A 11 -21.19 -21.61 51.12
N ALA A 12 -20.49 -21.23 52.17
CA ALA A 12 -19.05 -21.08 52.21
C ALA A 12 -18.42 -22.48 52.32
N ALA A 13 -17.68 -22.90 51.31
CA ALA A 13 -16.77 -24.04 51.38
C ALA A 13 -15.34 -23.51 51.27
N LEU A 14 -14.72 -23.29 52.43
CA LEU A 14 -13.29 -23.01 52.59
C LEU A 14 -12.52 -24.33 52.41
N SER A 15 -12.26 -24.69 51.16
CA SER A 15 -11.34 -25.77 50.82
C SER A 15 -9.93 -25.20 50.69
N PHE A 16 -9.12 -25.38 51.74
CA PHE A 16 -7.67 -25.22 51.71
C PHE A 16 -7.08 -26.29 50.77
N LEU A 17 -7.02 -25.98 49.48
CA LEU A 17 -6.20 -26.72 48.53
C LEU A 17 -4.77 -26.21 48.66
N ALA A 18 -3.89 -27.08 49.17
CA ALA A 18 -2.45 -26.89 49.12
C ALA A 18 -2.03 -26.67 47.66
N LEU A 19 -1.65 -25.44 47.33
CA LEU A 19 -1.07 -25.13 46.04
C LEU A 19 0.27 -25.87 45.94
N PRO A 20 0.48 -26.76 44.95
CA PRO A 20 1.80 -27.27 44.69
C PRO A 20 2.69 -26.07 44.34
N ALA A 21 3.81 -25.94 45.06
CA ALA A 21 4.85 -24.99 44.73
C ALA A 21 5.36 -25.30 43.32
N PHE A 22 4.82 -24.59 42.32
CA PHE A 22 5.36 -24.58 40.98
C PHE A 22 6.76 -23.97 41.08
N ALA A 23 7.76 -24.85 41.12
CA ALA A 23 9.15 -24.49 40.91
C ALA A 23 9.23 -23.78 39.55
N GLN A 24 9.34 -22.45 39.60
CA GLN A 24 9.68 -21.64 38.44
C GLN A 24 11.06 -22.08 38.00
N THR A 25 11.13 -22.95 36.98
CA THR A 25 12.34 -23.24 36.22
C THR A 25 12.77 -21.96 35.51
N LYS A 26 13.42 -21.07 36.26
CA LYS A 26 14.19 -19.93 35.79
C LYS A 26 15.42 -20.49 35.07
N ASN A 27 15.49 -20.20 33.77
CA ASN A 27 16.67 -20.15 32.89
C ASN A 27 16.42 -20.81 31.52
N GLY A 28 15.24 -20.62 30.94
CA GLY A 28 15.15 -20.62 29.48
C GLY A 28 15.94 -19.42 28.98
N LYS A 29 17.07 -19.65 28.29
CA LYS A 29 17.79 -18.58 27.58
C LYS A 29 16.77 -17.80 26.75
N SER A 30 16.69 -16.49 26.94
CA SER A 30 15.82 -15.64 26.11
C SER A 30 16.21 -15.82 24.65
N GLU A 31 15.26 -16.25 23.81
CA GLU A 31 15.45 -16.31 22.36
C GLU A 31 16.02 -14.96 21.86
N THR A 32 17.09 -15.02 21.09
CA THR A 32 17.68 -13.84 20.45
C THR A 32 16.90 -13.48 19.18
N TYR A 33 17.06 -12.25 18.67
CA TYR A 33 16.41 -11.86 17.41
C TYR A 33 16.86 -12.73 16.22
N LYS A 34 18.07 -13.32 16.28
CA LYS A 34 18.57 -14.24 15.25
C LYS A 34 17.85 -15.58 15.28
N ASP A 35 17.57 -16.11 16.47
CA ASP A 35 16.78 -17.34 16.63
C ASP A 35 15.36 -17.14 16.07
N ILE A 36 14.79 -15.94 16.25
CA ILE A 36 13.47 -15.59 15.69
C ILE A 36 13.52 -15.51 14.16
N ILE A 37 14.57 -14.93 13.58
CA ILE A 37 14.77 -14.89 12.11
C ILE A 37 14.86 -16.31 11.55
N GLU A 38 15.67 -17.18 12.16
CA GLU A 38 15.79 -18.58 11.74
C GLU A 38 14.45 -19.32 11.82
N LYS A 39 13.71 -19.13 12.92
CA LYS A 39 12.36 -19.67 13.08
C LYS A 39 11.39 -19.16 12.00
N ALA A 40 11.46 -17.87 11.65
CA ALA A 40 10.63 -17.29 10.61
C ALA A 40 10.95 -17.86 9.23
N TYR A 41 12.23 -18.12 8.93
CA TYR A 41 12.62 -18.82 7.71
C TYR A 41 12.12 -20.26 7.68
N ASN A 42 12.21 -20.99 8.78
CA ASN A 42 11.68 -22.35 8.85
C ASN A 42 10.17 -22.40 8.62
N LEU A 43 9.41 -21.44 9.17
CA LEU A 43 7.98 -21.29 8.90
C LEU A 43 7.70 -20.91 7.44
N SER A 44 8.52 -20.02 6.87
CA SER A 44 8.46 -19.65 5.44
C SER A 44 8.67 -20.87 4.53
N LEU A 45 9.64 -21.74 4.84
CA LEU A 45 9.87 -23.00 4.12
C LEU A 45 8.69 -23.98 4.24
N GLN A 46 7.97 -23.96 5.36
CA GLN A 46 6.72 -24.70 5.57
C GLN A 46 5.51 -24.04 4.91
N ARG A 47 5.71 -22.94 4.18
CA ARG A 47 4.68 -22.11 3.54
C ARG A 47 3.71 -21.44 4.52
N ASP A 48 4.09 -21.31 5.79
CA ASP A 48 3.31 -20.58 6.80
C ASP A 48 3.81 -19.13 6.93
N ARG A 49 3.54 -18.33 5.87
CA ARG A 49 3.90 -16.90 5.83
C ARG A 49 3.29 -16.13 6.99
N GLN A 50 2.02 -16.40 7.31
CA GLN A 50 1.29 -15.62 8.30
C GLN A 50 1.91 -15.80 9.70
N GLN A 51 2.26 -17.02 10.09
CA GLN A 51 2.92 -17.26 11.37
C GLN A 51 4.33 -16.65 11.39
N ALA A 52 5.09 -16.77 10.29
CA ALA A 52 6.41 -16.16 10.16
C ALA A 52 6.35 -14.63 10.34
N LEU A 53 5.42 -13.95 9.66
CA LEU A 53 5.24 -12.50 9.77
C LEU A 53 4.79 -12.09 11.18
N ASN A 54 3.92 -12.86 11.84
CA ASN A 54 3.46 -12.57 13.19
C ASN A 54 4.61 -12.62 14.23
N ILE A 55 5.50 -13.61 14.15
CA ILE A 55 6.63 -13.70 15.09
C ILE A 55 7.65 -12.59 14.84
N LEU A 56 7.91 -12.23 13.58
CA LEU A 56 8.80 -11.12 13.22
C LEU A 56 8.23 -9.77 13.68
N ALA A 57 6.94 -9.52 13.44
CA ALA A 57 6.26 -8.32 13.89
C ALA A 57 6.31 -8.16 15.42
N THR A 58 6.08 -9.26 16.16
CA THR A 58 6.18 -9.27 17.62
C THR A 58 7.60 -8.98 18.10
N ALA A 59 8.61 -9.55 17.43
CA ALA A 59 10.00 -9.30 17.76
C ALA A 59 10.41 -7.84 17.54
N ILE A 60 9.96 -7.24 16.44
CA ILE A 60 10.22 -5.82 16.12
C ILE A 60 9.67 -4.88 17.19
N GLN A 61 8.50 -5.20 17.76
CA GLN A 61 7.89 -4.39 18.83
C GLN A 61 8.65 -4.50 20.17
N ARG A 62 9.34 -5.61 20.41
CA ARG A 62 10.03 -5.89 21.68
C ARG A 62 11.52 -5.53 21.66
N GLU A 63 12.12 -5.49 20.48
CA GLU A 63 13.54 -5.19 20.30
C GLU A 63 13.79 -3.67 20.41
N ALA A 64 14.86 -3.30 21.11
CA ALA A 64 15.25 -1.89 21.32
C ALA A 64 16.46 -1.50 20.46
N ARG A 65 17.28 -2.47 20.04
CA ARG A 65 18.52 -2.22 19.30
C ARG A 65 18.20 -1.87 17.84
N PRO A 66 18.60 -0.68 17.34
CA PRO A 66 18.28 -0.25 15.98
C PRO A 66 18.77 -1.22 14.89
N GLN A 67 19.95 -1.82 15.07
CA GLN A 67 20.50 -2.78 14.12
C GLN A 67 19.65 -4.06 14.02
N ALA A 68 19.21 -4.61 15.16
CA ALA A 68 18.36 -5.80 15.19
C ALA A 68 16.96 -5.51 14.62
N ILE A 69 16.38 -4.35 14.91
CA ILE A 69 15.13 -3.90 14.28
C ILE A 69 15.28 -3.83 12.75
N SER A 70 16.40 -3.26 12.26
CA SER A 70 16.68 -3.17 10.82
C SER A 70 16.73 -4.56 10.18
N GLU A 71 17.43 -5.50 10.80
CA GLU A 71 17.57 -6.88 10.31
C GLU A 71 16.24 -7.65 10.33
N LEU A 72 15.44 -7.50 11.40
CA LEU A 72 14.09 -8.07 11.48
C LEU A 72 13.15 -7.48 10.42
N LYS A 73 13.19 -6.16 10.18
CA LYS A 73 12.40 -5.51 9.14
C LYS A 73 12.79 -5.99 7.75
N LYS A 74 14.09 -6.13 7.48
CA LYS A 74 14.60 -6.69 6.22
C LYS A 74 14.08 -8.12 6.01
N THR A 75 14.22 -8.98 7.03
CA THR A 75 13.71 -10.37 7.00
C THR A 75 12.19 -10.40 6.78
N THR A 76 11.44 -9.50 7.41
CA THR A 76 9.99 -9.38 7.22
C THR A 76 9.66 -9.06 5.77
N ALA A 77 10.37 -8.12 5.14
CA ALA A 77 10.17 -7.78 3.74
C ALA A 77 10.48 -8.96 2.79
N GLU A 78 11.54 -9.72 3.08
CA GLU A 78 11.91 -10.91 2.31
C GLU A 78 10.83 -12.01 2.40
N VAL A 79 10.40 -12.37 3.62
CA VAL A 79 9.34 -13.38 3.87
C VAL A 79 7.98 -12.94 3.29
N ALA A 80 7.66 -11.64 3.38
CA ALA A 80 6.39 -11.13 2.90
C ALA A 80 6.25 -11.17 1.37
N ASN A 81 7.36 -11.08 0.62
CA ASN A 81 7.35 -10.94 -0.83
C ASN A 81 7.80 -12.19 -1.60
N VAL A 82 8.55 -13.10 -0.97
CA VAL A 82 8.98 -14.34 -1.63
C VAL A 82 7.77 -15.17 -2.05
N PHE A 83 7.79 -15.70 -3.28
CA PHE A 83 6.80 -16.63 -3.79
C PHE A 83 7.14 -18.05 -3.34
N PHE A 84 6.15 -18.79 -2.84
CA PHE A 84 6.28 -20.20 -2.45
C PHE A 84 5.81 -21.17 -3.54
N SER A 85 5.20 -20.64 -4.59
CA SER A 85 4.69 -21.39 -5.74
C SER A 85 5.07 -20.71 -7.05
N ASP A 86 5.78 -21.43 -7.91
CA ASP A 86 6.09 -21.00 -9.28
C ASP A 86 4.83 -20.63 -10.07
N LYS A 87 3.73 -21.35 -9.83
CA LYS A 87 2.43 -21.05 -10.45
C LYS A 87 1.89 -19.69 -10.00
N ALA A 88 1.99 -19.36 -8.71
CA ALA A 88 1.56 -18.06 -8.20
C ALA A 88 2.42 -16.93 -8.79
N GLN A 89 3.74 -17.15 -8.88
CA GLN A 89 4.66 -16.20 -9.49
C GLN A 89 4.33 -15.96 -10.98
N GLN A 90 4.15 -17.03 -11.76
CA GLN A 90 3.81 -16.91 -13.18
C GLN A 90 2.49 -16.17 -13.41
N LEU A 91 1.47 -16.45 -12.60
CA LEU A 91 0.18 -15.75 -12.65
C LEU A 91 0.33 -14.26 -12.31
N PHE A 92 1.11 -13.95 -11.26
CA PHE A 92 1.41 -12.58 -10.87
C PHE A 92 2.13 -11.83 -12.00
N GLU A 93 3.20 -12.39 -12.56
CA GLU A 93 3.97 -11.79 -13.66
C GLU A 93 3.12 -11.58 -14.91
N THR A 94 2.24 -12.54 -15.22
CA THR A 94 1.27 -12.41 -16.31
C THR A 94 0.33 -11.24 -16.05
N GLY A 95 -0.23 -11.12 -14.85
CA GLY A 95 -1.10 -10.01 -14.48
C GLY A 95 -0.42 -8.65 -14.59
N VAL A 96 0.81 -8.56 -14.06
CA VAL A 96 1.68 -7.38 -14.16
C VAL A 96 1.91 -6.98 -15.62
N SER A 97 2.14 -7.94 -16.52
CA SER A 97 2.38 -7.67 -17.95
C SER A 97 1.14 -7.13 -18.68
N LEU A 98 -0.05 -7.57 -18.26
CA LEU A 98 -1.33 -7.20 -18.87
C LEU A 98 -1.85 -5.84 -18.40
N ARG A 99 -1.38 -5.33 -17.26
CA ARG A 99 -1.88 -4.11 -16.62
C ARG A 99 -2.07 -2.92 -17.56
N LYS A 100 -1.14 -2.73 -18.51
CA LYS A 100 -1.17 -1.60 -19.46
C LYS A 100 -2.28 -1.75 -20.49
N THR A 101 -2.53 -2.98 -20.95
CA THR A 101 -3.34 -3.27 -22.14
C THR A 101 -4.72 -3.81 -21.80
N ASP A 102 -4.82 -4.68 -20.79
CA ASP A 102 -6.07 -5.31 -20.36
C ASP A 102 -6.13 -5.39 -18.83
N LEU A 103 -6.79 -4.39 -18.24
CA LEU A 103 -6.91 -4.25 -16.80
C LEU A 103 -7.79 -5.35 -16.17
N ASN A 104 -8.76 -5.89 -16.89
CA ASN A 104 -9.64 -6.94 -16.38
C ASN A 104 -8.87 -8.25 -16.31
N GLN A 105 -8.23 -8.64 -17.41
CA GLN A 105 -7.44 -9.85 -17.45
C GLN A 105 -6.24 -9.79 -16.50
N ALA A 106 -5.62 -8.61 -16.34
CA ALA A 106 -4.58 -8.39 -15.34
C ALA A 106 -5.08 -8.70 -13.93
N LEU A 107 -6.23 -8.16 -13.54
CA LEU A 107 -6.82 -8.38 -12.22
C LEU A 107 -7.22 -9.85 -12.02
N ASP A 108 -7.77 -10.51 -13.04
CA ASP A 108 -8.11 -11.93 -12.97
C ASP A 108 -6.88 -12.79 -12.67
N LYS A 109 -5.76 -12.53 -13.34
CA LYS A 109 -4.50 -13.27 -13.13
C LYS A 109 -3.91 -13.01 -11.75
N VAL A 110 -3.92 -11.77 -11.28
CA VAL A 110 -3.48 -11.44 -9.91
C VAL A 110 -4.40 -12.07 -8.85
N ASN A 111 -5.73 -12.13 -9.10
CA ASN A 111 -6.68 -12.80 -8.22
C ASN A 111 -6.47 -14.33 -8.19
N GLU A 112 -6.11 -14.94 -9.31
CA GLU A 112 -5.71 -16.36 -9.34
C GLU A 112 -4.43 -16.59 -8.52
N ALA A 113 -3.44 -15.69 -8.62
CA ALA A 113 -2.23 -15.76 -7.80
C ALA A 113 -2.55 -15.59 -6.29
N ALA A 114 -3.42 -14.65 -5.94
CA ALA A 114 -3.86 -14.40 -4.56
C ALA A 114 -4.62 -15.59 -3.96
N ARG A 115 -5.30 -16.41 -4.77
CA ARG A 115 -5.92 -17.66 -4.28
C ARG A 115 -4.89 -18.70 -3.85
N ILE A 116 -3.70 -18.67 -4.44
CA ILE A 116 -2.59 -19.58 -4.09
C ILE A 116 -1.78 -19.01 -2.91
N GLU A 117 -1.50 -17.70 -2.94
CA GLU A 117 -0.70 -17.02 -1.93
C GLU A 117 -1.38 -15.73 -1.43
N PRO A 118 -2.42 -15.84 -0.58
CA PRO A 118 -3.29 -14.71 -0.21
C PRO A 118 -2.61 -13.63 0.63
N ASP A 119 -1.47 -13.94 1.24
CA ASP A 119 -0.74 -13.04 2.12
C ASP A 119 0.63 -12.62 1.54
N ASN A 120 0.88 -12.86 0.26
CA ASN A 120 2.08 -12.33 -0.42
C ASN A 120 1.87 -10.82 -0.73
N PHE A 121 2.79 -9.98 -0.25
CA PHE A 121 2.64 -8.52 -0.32
C PHE A 121 2.76 -7.97 -1.75
N SER A 122 3.57 -8.59 -2.60
CA SER A 122 3.68 -8.20 -4.02
C SER A 122 2.33 -8.39 -4.73
N ILE A 123 1.67 -9.53 -4.49
CA ILE A 123 0.33 -9.81 -5.03
C ILE A 123 -0.70 -8.80 -4.49
N VAL A 124 -0.71 -8.56 -3.18
CA VAL A 124 -1.67 -7.64 -2.53
C VAL A 124 -1.51 -6.21 -3.06
N ASN A 125 -0.27 -5.71 -3.17
CA ASN A 125 0.00 -4.37 -3.70
C ASN A 125 -0.46 -4.25 -5.16
N GLU A 126 -0.17 -5.24 -6.00
CA GLU A 126 -0.60 -5.19 -7.39
C GLU A 126 -2.13 -5.29 -7.53
N GLN A 127 -2.78 -6.15 -6.74
CA GLN A 127 -4.23 -6.25 -6.70
C GLN A 127 -4.86 -4.89 -6.33
N ALA A 128 -4.33 -4.22 -5.30
CA ALA A 128 -4.79 -2.90 -4.88
C ALA A 128 -4.66 -1.85 -6.00
N ARG A 129 -3.52 -1.82 -6.71
CA ARG A 129 -3.30 -0.90 -7.84
C ARG A 129 -4.27 -1.15 -8.99
N LEU A 130 -4.51 -2.41 -9.33
CA LEU A 130 -5.45 -2.78 -10.40
C LEU A 130 -6.89 -2.43 -10.01
N LEU A 131 -7.27 -2.63 -8.74
CA LEU A 131 -8.57 -2.22 -8.22
C LEU A 131 -8.75 -0.70 -8.24
N ILE A 132 -7.74 0.08 -7.82
CA ILE A 132 -7.76 1.54 -7.90
C ILE A 132 -7.90 2.02 -9.35
N ALA A 133 -7.14 1.43 -10.28
CA ALA A 133 -7.24 1.73 -11.70
C ALA A 133 -8.63 1.45 -12.30
N LYS A 134 -9.40 0.51 -11.70
CA LYS A 134 -10.80 0.21 -12.06
C LYS A 134 -11.82 1.07 -11.31
N GLY A 135 -11.38 1.91 -10.38
CA GLY A 135 -12.23 2.70 -9.50
C GLY A 135 -12.79 1.95 -8.28
N ASP A 136 -12.42 0.67 -8.08
CA ASP A 136 -12.83 -0.09 -6.89
C ASP A 136 -11.86 0.14 -5.71
N CYS A 137 -11.85 1.37 -5.23
CA CYS A 137 -10.89 1.82 -4.24
C CYS A 137 -11.21 1.33 -2.81
N LYS A 138 -12.46 0.92 -2.57
CA LYS A 138 -12.86 0.32 -1.30
C LYS A 138 -12.27 -1.08 -1.15
N SER A 139 -12.40 -1.95 -2.16
CA SER A 139 -11.80 -3.28 -2.13
C SER A 139 -10.27 -3.20 -2.04
N ALA A 140 -9.65 -2.25 -2.75
CA ALA A 140 -8.22 -2.00 -2.64
C ALA A 140 -7.79 -1.66 -1.20
N GLN A 141 -8.54 -0.79 -0.52
CA GLN A 141 -8.30 -0.43 0.88
C GLN A 141 -8.39 -1.65 1.80
N GLU A 142 -9.46 -2.43 1.71
CA GLU A 142 -9.71 -3.59 2.58
C GLU A 142 -8.60 -4.64 2.48
N ASN A 143 -8.15 -4.93 1.25
CA ASN A 143 -7.08 -5.90 0.99
C ASN A 143 -5.74 -5.48 1.64
N VAL A 144 -5.35 -4.22 1.45
CA VAL A 144 -4.08 -3.70 1.99
C VAL A 144 -4.14 -3.55 3.52
N GLN A 145 -5.27 -3.09 4.04
CA GLN A 145 -5.45 -2.88 5.48
C GLN A 145 -5.37 -4.19 6.28
N LYS A 146 -5.77 -5.33 5.69
CA LYS A 146 -5.57 -6.66 6.30
C LYS A 146 -4.08 -6.90 6.63
N GLN A 147 -3.20 -6.66 5.66
CA GLN A 147 -1.75 -6.95 5.81
C GLN A 147 -1.06 -5.97 6.77
N LEU A 148 -1.46 -4.70 6.74
CA LEU A 148 -0.95 -3.67 7.65
C LEU A 148 -1.31 -3.90 9.13
N LYS A 149 -2.28 -4.78 9.45
CA LYS A 149 -2.54 -5.19 10.84
C LYS A 149 -1.41 -6.03 11.42
N THR A 150 -0.72 -6.80 10.59
CA THR A 150 0.42 -7.62 11.00
C THR A 150 1.73 -6.84 10.83
N VAL A 151 1.96 -6.26 9.65
CA VAL A 151 3.21 -5.54 9.33
C VAL A 151 2.93 -4.06 9.20
N THR A 152 3.00 -3.34 10.33
CA THR A 152 2.58 -1.92 10.42
C THR A 152 3.57 -0.92 9.81
N PHE A 153 4.76 -1.37 9.40
CA PHE A 153 5.85 -0.51 8.94
C PHE A 153 6.17 -0.64 7.44
N ASP A 154 5.51 -1.54 6.72
CA ASP A 154 5.77 -1.73 5.29
C ASP A 154 5.34 -0.49 4.51
N GLU A 155 6.30 0.15 3.82
CA GLU A 155 6.06 1.43 3.18
C GLU A 155 5.23 1.30 1.90
N GLU A 156 5.42 0.22 1.14
CA GLU A 156 4.70 0.01 -0.11
C GLU A 156 3.21 -0.27 0.15
N LEU A 157 2.90 -1.09 1.16
CA LEU A 157 1.52 -1.26 1.63
C LEU A 157 0.92 0.05 2.13
N LYS A 158 1.69 0.87 2.89
CA LYS A 158 1.22 2.20 3.30
C LYS A 158 0.91 3.09 2.10
N LEU A 159 1.75 3.08 1.08
CA LEU A 159 1.52 3.83 -0.15
C LEU A 159 0.25 3.32 -0.87
N SER A 160 0.09 2.01 -1.03
CA SER A 160 -1.11 1.42 -1.66
C SER A 160 -2.39 1.78 -0.89
N LEU A 161 -2.34 1.78 0.45
CA LEU A 161 -3.44 2.26 1.29
C LEU A 161 -3.72 3.75 1.06
N ALA A 162 -2.68 4.58 1.03
CA ALA A 162 -2.81 6.01 0.77
C ALA A 162 -3.42 6.28 -0.62
N GLN A 163 -2.99 5.57 -1.65
CA GLN A 163 -3.56 5.65 -3.01
C GLN A 163 -5.05 5.28 -2.99
N ALA A 164 -5.45 4.21 -2.30
CA ALA A 164 -6.85 3.82 -2.16
C ALA A 164 -7.70 4.87 -1.42
N LEU A 165 -7.14 5.52 -0.39
CA LEU A 165 -7.80 6.59 0.37
C LEU A 165 -7.97 7.87 -0.46
N VAL A 166 -6.96 8.25 -1.24
CA VAL A 166 -7.00 9.39 -2.16
C VAL A 166 -8.06 9.19 -3.23
N CYS A 167 -8.11 8.01 -3.84
CA CYS A 167 -9.17 7.67 -4.80
C CYS A 167 -10.58 7.81 -4.22
N GLN A 168 -10.77 7.54 -2.92
CA GLN A 168 -12.05 7.71 -2.21
C GLN A 168 -12.29 9.13 -1.70
N GLY A 169 -11.32 10.06 -1.85
CA GLY A 169 -11.39 11.40 -1.26
C GLY A 169 -11.30 11.43 0.27
N ARG A 170 -10.78 10.38 0.91
CA ARG A 170 -10.70 10.25 2.38
C ARG A 170 -9.44 10.94 2.94
N TRP A 171 -9.39 12.27 2.81
CA TRP A 171 -8.19 13.08 3.10
C TRP A 171 -7.69 13.01 4.55
N LEU A 172 -8.60 12.90 5.53
CA LEU A 172 -8.23 12.82 6.95
C LEU A 172 -7.46 11.52 7.26
N GLU A 173 -7.87 10.41 6.66
CA GLU A 173 -7.19 9.13 6.85
C GLU A 173 -5.90 9.04 6.06
N TYR A 174 -5.90 9.58 4.83
CA TYR A 174 -4.68 9.76 4.05
C TYR A 174 -3.61 10.52 4.86
N GLN A 175 -3.99 11.63 5.54
CA GLN A 175 -3.05 12.41 6.33
C GLN A 175 -2.43 11.59 7.48
N LYS A 176 -3.22 10.75 8.16
CA LYS A 176 -2.70 9.85 9.21
C LYS A 176 -1.64 8.88 8.68
N ILE A 177 -1.80 8.41 7.44
CA ILE A 177 -0.80 7.55 6.81
C ILE A 177 0.47 8.34 6.51
N VAL A 178 0.35 9.51 5.90
CA VAL A 178 1.46 10.42 5.59
C VAL A 178 2.27 10.78 6.84
N ASP A 179 1.60 11.11 7.94
CA ASP A 179 2.25 11.47 9.20
C ASP A 179 3.04 10.30 9.82
N SER A 180 2.75 9.06 9.40
CA SER A 180 3.44 7.85 9.85
C SER A 180 4.64 7.45 9.00
N VAL A 181 4.96 8.21 7.95
CA VAL A 181 6.01 7.88 6.95
C VAL A 181 7.00 9.03 6.81
N PHE A 182 8.30 8.72 6.75
CA PHE A 182 9.34 9.72 6.51
C PHE A 182 9.62 9.92 5.00
N ILE A 183 8.70 10.58 4.32
CA ILE A 183 8.66 10.73 2.85
C ILE A 183 9.97 11.30 2.26
N LYS A 184 10.66 12.22 2.96
CA LYS A 184 11.88 12.88 2.44
C LYS A 184 13.05 11.92 2.18
N LYS A 185 13.09 10.75 2.82
CA LYS A 185 14.11 9.70 2.58
C LYS A 185 13.51 8.46 1.91
N SER A 186 12.25 8.52 1.52
CA SER A 186 11.55 7.41 0.92
C SER A 186 12.06 7.16 -0.51
N PRO A 187 12.33 5.90 -0.90
CA PRO A 187 12.54 5.57 -2.31
C PRO A 187 11.26 5.76 -3.15
N LEU A 188 10.10 5.86 -2.50
CA LEU A 188 8.79 6.09 -3.08
C LEU A 188 8.37 7.57 -3.03
N GLN A 189 9.28 8.49 -2.70
CA GLN A 189 8.98 9.92 -2.48
C GLN A 189 8.09 10.54 -3.57
N LYS A 190 8.40 10.31 -4.85
CA LYS A 190 7.62 10.86 -5.97
C LYS A 190 6.17 10.37 -6.01
N PHE A 191 5.94 9.11 -5.63
CA PHE A 191 4.60 8.53 -5.57
C PHE A 191 3.81 9.05 -4.36
N TRP A 192 4.49 9.50 -3.30
CA TRP A 192 3.83 10.27 -2.23
C TRP A 192 3.52 11.70 -2.66
N GLN A 193 4.45 12.35 -3.38
CA GLN A 193 4.27 13.73 -3.84
C GLN A 193 3.11 13.88 -4.83
N VAL A 194 2.89 12.91 -5.72
CA VAL A 194 1.74 12.95 -6.65
C VAL A 194 0.40 12.92 -5.90
N LEU A 195 0.30 12.18 -4.79
CA LEU A 195 -0.91 12.16 -3.95
C LEU A 195 -1.14 13.50 -3.24
N GLU A 196 -0.09 14.20 -2.85
CA GLU A 196 -0.20 15.54 -2.27
C GLU A 196 -0.65 16.58 -3.31
N VAL A 197 -0.20 16.45 -4.57
CA VAL A 197 -0.70 17.28 -5.68
C VAL A 197 -2.20 17.04 -5.88
N GLU A 198 -2.63 15.79 -5.96
CA GLU A 198 -4.04 15.44 -6.13
C GLU A 198 -4.91 15.97 -4.98
N LYS A 199 -4.48 15.77 -3.73
CA LYS A 199 -5.16 16.30 -2.54
C LYS A 199 -5.27 17.82 -2.58
N THR A 200 -4.18 18.54 -2.83
CA THR A 200 -4.17 20.03 -2.80
C THR A 200 -5.02 20.63 -3.93
N LEU A 201 -5.02 20.01 -5.11
CA LEU A 201 -5.93 20.37 -6.20
C LEU A 201 -7.40 20.10 -5.85
N SER A 202 -7.71 18.93 -5.26
CA SER A 202 -9.10 18.63 -4.83
C SER A 202 -9.64 19.64 -3.80
N GLN A 203 -8.75 20.17 -2.95
CA GLN A 203 -9.05 21.20 -1.95
C GLN A 203 -9.06 22.63 -2.52
N LYS A 204 -8.80 22.79 -3.83
CA LYS A 204 -8.70 24.07 -4.53
C LYS A 204 -7.65 25.02 -3.94
N SER A 205 -6.63 24.47 -3.27
CA SER A 205 -5.54 25.26 -2.68
C SER A 205 -4.42 25.45 -3.71
N LEU A 206 -4.60 26.40 -4.63
CA LEU A 206 -3.69 26.59 -5.78
C LEU A 206 -2.23 26.86 -5.37
N THR A 207 -2.00 27.66 -4.32
CA THR A 207 -0.64 27.93 -3.82
C THR A 207 0.05 26.64 -3.36
N LYS A 208 -0.64 25.80 -2.58
CA LYS A 208 -0.09 24.52 -2.10
C LYS A 208 0.08 23.52 -3.24
N ALA A 209 -0.84 23.50 -4.19
CA ALA A 209 -0.73 22.65 -5.38
C ALA A 209 0.51 23.02 -6.21
N GLN A 210 0.79 24.31 -6.38
CA GLN A 210 1.99 24.79 -7.06
C GLN A 210 3.27 24.36 -6.34
N GLU A 211 3.32 24.48 -5.01
CA GLU A 211 4.46 24.00 -4.19
C GLU A 211 4.65 22.49 -4.30
N ALA A 212 3.57 21.71 -4.23
CA ALA A 212 3.59 20.26 -4.38
C ALA A 212 4.09 19.83 -5.77
N LEU A 213 3.63 20.51 -6.84
CA LEU A 213 4.09 20.30 -8.21
C LEU A 213 5.58 20.62 -8.38
N ALA A 214 6.06 21.72 -7.78
CA ALA A 214 7.48 22.06 -7.79
C ALA A 214 8.32 20.97 -7.08
N GLY A 215 7.80 20.43 -5.98
CA GLY A 215 8.41 19.31 -5.26
C GLY A 215 8.48 18.02 -6.11
N LEU A 216 7.40 17.68 -6.82
CA LEU A 216 7.33 16.53 -7.71
C LEU A 216 8.30 16.69 -8.90
N LYS A 217 8.29 17.86 -9.54
CA LYS A 217 9.21 18.19 -10.64
C LYS A 217 10.67 18.08 -10.23
N LYS A 218 11.02 18.56 -9.03
CA LYS A 218 12.38 18.43 -8.48
C LYS A 218 12.76 16.97 -8.22
N SER A 219 11.80 16.12 -7.84
CA SER A 219 12.07 14.71 -7.57
C SER A 219 12.26 13.89 -8.83
N ASP A 220 11.46 14.13 -9.88
CA ASP A 220 11.53 13.39 -11.14
C ASP A 220 10.85 14.17 -12.27
N GLU A 221 11.63 14.95 -13.03
CA GLU A 221 11.12 15.77 -14.14
C GLU A 221 10.61 14.94 -15.32
N LYS A 222 11.02 13.67 -15.42
CA LYS A 222 10.66 12.76 -16.52
C LYS A 222 9.41 11.93 -16.20
N TYR A 223 8.82 12.15 -15.03
CA TYR A 223 7.65 11.41 -14.59
C TYR A 223 6.41 11.78 -15.42
N PRO A 224 5.77 10.85 -16.16
CA PRO A 224 4.68 11.20 -17.07
C PRO A 224 3.51 11.93 -16.40
N GLU A 225 3.09 11.50 -15.21
CA GLU A 225 1.96 12.11 -14.51
C GLU A 225 2.25 13.54 -14.03
N LEU A 226 3.51 13.98 -13.97
CA LEU A 226 3.84 15.39 -13.70
C LEU A 226 3.19 16.31 -14.74
N PHE A 227 3.22 15.93 -16.02
CA PHE A 227 2.65 16.74 -17.10
C PHE A 227 1.12 16.83 -17.00
N TYR A 228 0.47 15.71 -16.69
CA TYR A 228 -0.98 15.67 -16.46
C TYR A 228 -1.37 16.60 -15.31
N TRP A 229 -0.68 16.51 -14.17
CA TRP A 229 -1.04 17.32 -13.01
C TRP A 229 -0.70 18.80 -13.18
N THR A 230 0.37 19.13 -13.90
CA THR A 230 0.70 20.53 -14.25
C THR A 230 -0.40 21.14 -15.11
N TRP A 231 -0.84 20.42 -16.15
CA TRP A 231 -1.95 20.85 -16.99
C TRP A 231 -3.26 21.02 -16.21
N LYS A 232 -3.64 20.06 -15.34
CA LYS A 232 -4.84 20.19 -14.49
C LYS A 232 -4.76 21.39 -13.54
N TYR A 233 -3.59 21.68 -12.97
CA TYR A 233 -3.38 22.88 -12.17
C TYR A 233 -3.63 24.15 -12.97
N GLU A 234 -3.13 24.24 -14.21
CA GLU A 234 -3.28 25.41 -15.06
C GLU A 234 -4.73 25.64 -15.48
N GLN A 235 -5.46 24.57 -15.81
CA GLN A 235 -6.90 24.63 -16.05
C GLN A 235 -7.65 25.22 -14.84
N MET A 236 -7.33 24.75 -13.63
CA MET A 236 -7.93 25.29 -12.40
C MET A 236 -7.53 26.75 -12.14
N ALA A 237 -6.33 27.15 -12.54
CA ALA A 237 -5.85 28.52 -12.47
C ALA A 237 -6.37 29.41 -13.62
N LYS A 238 -7.24 28.88 -14.50
CA LYS A 238 -7.77 29.57 -15.69
C LYS A 238 -6.67 30.04 -16.65
N LYS A 239 -5.58 29.27 -16.74
CA LYS A 239 -4.50 29.50 -17.70
C LYS A 239 -4.63 28.48 -18.83
N ALA A 240 -4.70 28.97 -20.06
CA ALA A 240 -4.66 28.11 -21.24
C ALA A 240 -3.19 27.75 -21.51
N ASN A 241 -2.75 26.59 -21.03
CA ASN A 241 -1.46 26.01 -21.42
C ASN A 241 -1.70 24.58 -21.91
N LEU A 242 -1.55 24.40 -23.21
CA LEU A 242 -1.76 23.11 -23.87
C LEU A 242 -0.46 22.30 -24.00
N ASP A 243 0.70 22.91 -23.70
CA ASP A 243 2.00 22.28 -23.90
C ASP A 243 2.16 21.06 -23.00
N ASP A 244 1.76 21.16 -21.73
CA ASP A 244 1.89 20.05 -20.79
C ASP A 244 0.85 18.94 -21.05
N ALA A 245 -0.34 19.28 -21.56
CA ALA A 245 -1.29 18.29 -22.08
C ALA A 245 -0.70 17.51 -23.28
N GLN A 246 -0.08 18.21 -24.23
CA GLN A 246 0.56 17.58 -25.38
C GLN A 246 1.76 16.71 -24.95
N LYS A 247 2.61 17.20 -24.04
CA LYS A 247 3.73 16.43 -23.48
C LYS A 247 3.24 15.18 -22.76
N TYR A 248 2.15 15.26 -21.99
CA TYR A 248 1.56 14.09 -21.34
C TYR A 248 1.18 13.01 -22.36
N VAL A 249 0.38 13.39 -23.37
CA VAL A 249 -0.06 12.46 -24.42
C VAL A 249 1.12 11.84 -25.17
N MET A 250 2.10 12.68 -25.58
CA MET A 250 3.30 12.20 -26.26
C MET A 250 4.12 11.24 -25.39
N THR A 251 4.34 11.60 -24.13
CA THR A 251 5.11 10.78 -23.19
C THR A 251 4.43 9.44 -22.95
N CYS A 252 3.11 9.43 -22.81
CA CYS A 252 2.35 8.20 -22.57
C CYS A 252 2.26 7.28 -23.80
N LYS A 253 2.11 7.84 -25.00
CA LYS A 253 2.16 7.06 -26.25
C LYS A 253 3.53 6.42 -26.46
N ASN A 254 4.59 7.14 -26.12
CA ASN A 254 5.98 6.74 -26.38
C ASN A 254 6.68 6.15 -25.14
N ILE A 255 5.94 5.80 -24.08
CA ILE A 255 6.54 5.29 -22.84
C ILE A 255 7.24 3.95 -23.11
N SER A 256 8.55 3.91 -22.91
CA SER A 256 9.33 2.67 -23.06
C SER A 256 8.94 1.65 -21.99
N ALA A 257 9.19 0.37 -22.25
CA ALA A 257 8.93 -0.70 -21.27
C ALA A 257 9.71 -0.47 -19.95
N ASN A 258 10.91 0.11 -20.03
CA ASN A 258 11.72 0.42 -18.84
C ASN A 258 11.09 1.55 -18.02
N GLN A 259 10.68 2.65 -18.66
CA GLN A 259 9.99 3.75 -17.98
C GLN A 259 8.66 3.29 -17.39
N TYR A 260 7.91 2.45 -18.11
CA TYR A 260 6.67 1.89 -17.60
C TYR A 260 6.91 1.12 -16.30
N ARG A 261 7.89 0.20 -16.26
CA ARG A 261 8.25 -0.54 -15.05
C ARG A 261 8.73 0.37 -13.91
N GLN A 262 9.47 1.44 -14.23
CA GLN A 262 9.92 2.41 -13.23
C GLN A 262 8.75 3.13 -12.55
N TYR A 263 7.66 3.38 -13.27
CA TYR A 263 6.56 4.21 -12.81
C TYR A 263 5.27 3.44 -12.50
N MET A 264 5.23 2.12 -12.72
CA MET A 264 4.03 1.30 -12.51
C MET A 264 3.60 1.18 -11.04
N ILE A 265 4.28 1.79 -10.08
CA ILE A 265 3.75 1.94 -8.72
C ILE A 265 2.54 2.88 -8.71
N ASP A 266 2.44 3.82 -9.66
CA ASP A 266 1.26 4.68 -9.81
C ASP A 266 0.12 3.93 -10.53
N PRO A 267 -1.04 3.71 -9.89
CA PRO A 267 -2.18 3.00 -10.49
C PRO A 267 -2.75 3.73 -11.72
N MET A 268 -2.57 5.04 -11.82
CA MET A 268 -3.11 5.93 -12.84
C MET A 268 -2.13 6.28 -13.97
N LEU A 269 -0.91 5.72 -13.95
CA LEU A 269 0.10 5.93 -14.97
C LEU A 269 -0.47 5.80 -16.39
N CYS A 270 -0.49 6.93 -17.11
CA CYS A 270 -0.96 7.08 -18.49
C CYS A 270 -2.42 6.70 -18.75
N ARG A 271 -3.24 6.53 -17.70
CA ARG A 271 -4.64 6.12 -17.86
C ARG A 271 -5.57 7.26 -18.28
N ARG A 272 -5.14 8.50 -18.08
CA ARG A 272 -5.93 9.71 -18.37
C ARG A 272 -5.69 10.25 -19.77
N GLN A 273 -4.97 9.49 -20.61
CA GLN A 273 -4.62 9.94 -21.97
C GLN A 273 -5.87 10.25 -22.82
N VAL A 274 -6.91 9.41 -22.77
CA VAL A 274 -8.13 9.60 -23.56
C VAL A 274 -8.86 10.88 -23.16
N GLU A 275 -8.90 11.18 -21.85
CA GLU A 275 -9.46 12.42 -21.31
C GLU A 275 -8.70 13.65 -21.87
N VAL A 276 -7.38 13.65 -21.76
CA VAL A 276 -6.54 14.77 -22.23
C VAL A 276 -6.65 14.97 -23.74
N GLU A 277 -6.66 13.89 -24.53
CA GLU A 277 -6.86 13.97 -25.98
C GLU A 277 -8.23 14.50 -26.36
N GLY A 278 -9.28 14.15 -25.59
CA GLY A 278 -10.63 14.67 -25.79
C GLY A 278 -10.70 16.18 -25.57
N GLU A 279 -10.14 16.68 -24.47
CA GLU A 279 -10.09 18.12 -24.18
C GLU A 279 -9.28 18.90 -25.24
N LEU A 280 -8.12 18.38 -25.67
CA LEU A 280 -7.30 19.00 -26.71
C LEU A 280 -8.04 19.13 -28.05
N LYS A 281 -8.87 18.14 -28.41
CA LYS A 281 -9.68 18.20 -29.65
C LYS A 281 -10.82 19.21 -29.53
N GLY A 282 -11.46 19.31 -28.36
CA GLY A 282 -12.56 20.25 -28.13
C GLY A 282 -12.12 21.72 -28.24
N MET A 283 -10.91 22.03 -27.79
CA MET A 283 -10.35 23.39 -27.85
C MET A 283 -9.99 23.84 -29.28
N ASN A 284 -9.69 22.90 -30.18
CA ASN A 284 -9.38 23.21 -31.58
C ASN A 284 -10.64 23.42 -32.45
N GLY A 285 -11.83 23.17 -31.90
CA GLY A 285 -13.11 23.16 -32.63
C GLY A 285 -14.01 24.38 -32.41
N THR A 286 -13.59 25.37 -31.62
CA THR A 286 -14.28 26.66 -31.50
C THR A 286 -13.55 27.70 -32.33
N PRO A 287 -13.99 28.00 -33.57
CA PRO A 287 -13.59 29.22 -34.25
C PRO A 287 -14.14 30.40 -33.44
N GLU A 288 -13.27 31.38 -33.16
CA GLU A 288 -13.67 32.71 -32.67
C GLU A 288 -14.60 33.41 -33.67
#